data_AF-A0A1F7VCU1-F1
#
_entry.id   AF-A0A1F7VCU1-F1
#
_cell.length_a   1.000
_cell.length_b   1.000
_cell.length_c   1.000
_cell.angle_alpha   90.00
_cell.angle_beta   90.00
_cell.angle_gamma   90.00
#
_symmetry.space_group_name_H-M   'P 1'
#
loop_
_entity.id
_entity.type
_entity.pdbx_description
1 polymer ?
#
loop_
_entity_poly.entity_id
_entity_poly.type
_entity_poly.pdbx_seq_one_letter_code
_entity_poly.pdbx_strand_id
1 'polypeptide(L)'
;MSAQRTLQPPSSIERPFLRGAIHQVHALVGSRDSTKLSELIATDRLAVSQDGFYVASVEQVDELLERVAHNFERMSSPRFYSHENGERVETRILHVAADYVLVWGLPVGSRVRGVYELRVSRPRLKLVRPFALLHRVHRSSHGMFLFGIGTEDSGTNHVWTEHGVLPIEDIRTATAVSDGSFLFLEQIDGTSYRYRFGARGFVDWFPVLQAQGERPVALAYVQNQYVLATRTQIGSRLCVIGGANTLSFPLEETWSGDIEHLWVSPGERSLAWLVRPDRSNSSHRALYVNGALVHEGEFHMDDKDLVWAQTGSMLGARIRTEDANGQEKHTIVTPEVEQDFPSGTFVREFLVDSEGKVAATVTDDGESCYPKIYNRDFQAVPLAWNLTWTPENGIGFNSVLPESVVCRTTDTTELLRH
;
A
#
# COMPACT_ATOMS: atom_id res chain seq x y z
N MET A 1 -21.70 19.48 -35.97
CA MET A 1 -22.35 18.18 -35.66
C MET A 1 -21.23 17.19 -35.34
N SER A 2 -20.88 17.06 -34.06
CA SER A 2 -19.84 16.13 -33.60
C SER A 2 -20.50 14.80 -33.28
N ALA A 3 -20.01 13.72 -33.91
CA ALA A 3 -20.43 12.37 -33.58
C ALA A 3 -19.79 11.97 -32.25
N GLN A 4 -20.59 11.91 -31.18
CA GLN A 4 -20.25 11.15 -29.98
C GLN A 4 -20.11 9.67 -30.38
N ARG A 5 -18.87 9.22 -30.61
CA ARG A 5 -18.55 7.79 -30.61
C ARG A 5 -18.62 7.30 -29.16
N THR A 6 -19.80 6.86 -28.75
CA THR A 6 -19.93 6.00 -27.59
C THR A 6 -19.18 4.71 -27.90
N LEU A 7 -18.01 4.52 -27.27
CA LEU A 7 -17.34 3.22 -27.24
C LEU A 7 -18.26 2.27 -26.48
N GLN A 8 -19.13 1.55 -27.20
CA GLN A 8 -19.83 0.41 -26.63
C GLN A 8 -18.77 -0.64 -26.27
N PRO A 9 -18.68 -1.08 -25.00
CA PRO A 9 -17.89 -2.26 -24.70
C PRO A 9 -18.46 -3.44 -25.48
N PRO A 10 -17.62 -4.31 -26.06
CA PRO A 10 -18.08 -5.38 -26.93
C PRO A 10 -19.01 -6.32 -26.16
N SER A 11 -20.17 -6.59 -26.76
CA SER A 11 -21.27 -7.41 -26.20
C SER A 11 -20.96 -8.91 -26.13
N SER A 12 -19.77 -9.31 -26.56
CA SER A 12 -19.23 -10.66 -26.45
C SER A 12 -17.72 -10.56 -26.25
N ILE A 13 -17.20 -11.25 -25.24
CA ILE A 13 -15.75 -11.36 -24.98
C ILE A 13 -15.10 -12.00 -26.21
N GLU A 14 -14.58 -11.20 -27.14
CA GLU A 14 -13.89 -11.71 -28.33
C GLU A 14 -12.59 -12.40 -27.91
N ARG A 15 -12.17 -13.47 -28.60
CA ARG A 15 -10.96 -14.26 -28.26
C ARG A 15 -9.66 -13.46 -28.02
N PRO A 16 -9.42 -12.26 -28.57
CA PRO A 16 -8.28 -11.40 -28.20
C PRO A 16 -8.36 -10.82 -26.76
N PHE A 17 -9.54 -10.78 -26.12
CA PHE A 17 -9.72 -10.36 -24.71
C PHE A 17 -9.04 -11.30 -23.71
N LEU A 18 -8.73 -12.54 -24.12
CA LEU A 18 -8.30 -13.64 -23.26
C LEU A 18 -6.77 -13.82 -23.30
N ARG A 19 -6.00 -12.75 -23.11
CA ARG A 19 -4.53 -12.85 -22.96
C ARG A 19 -4.19 -13.07 -21.47
N GLY A 20 -3.52 -14.19 -21.18
CA GLY A 20 -3.23 -14.66 -19.82
C GLY A 20 -4.39 -15.46 -19.22
N ALA A 21 -4.16 -16.11 -18.08
CA ALA A 21 -5.23 -16.79 -17.36
C ALA A 21 -6.17 -15.74 -16.73
N ILE A 22 -7.45 -15.81 -17.07
CA ILE A 22 -8.48 -14.91 -16.55
C ILE A 22 -9.34 -15.68 -15.56
N HIS A 23 -9.31 -15.23 -14.31
CA HIS A 23 -10.16 -15.74 -13.26
C HIS A 23 -11.26 -14.72 -13.02
N GLN A 24 -12.52 -15.08 -13.28
CA GLN A 24 -13.63 -14.27 -12.83
C GLN A 24 -13.69 -14.35 -11.31
N VAL A 25 -13.52 -13.20 -10.65
CA VAL A 25 -13.40 -13.15 -9.19
C VAL A 25 -14.71 -12.70 -8.56
N HIS A 26 -15.46 -11.80 -9.21
CA HIS A 26 -16.74 -11.32 -8.66
C HIS A 26 -17.68 -10.83 -9.76
N ALA A 27 -18.94 -11.25 -9.72
CA ALA A 27 -20.00 -10.68 -10.55
C ALA A 27 -20.54 -9.41 -9.87
N LEU A 28 -20.52 -8.28 -10.58
CA LEU A 28 -20.99 -7.01 -10.02
C LEU A 28 -22.49 -6.86 -10.29
N VAL A 29 -23.31 -6.95 -9.25
CA VAL A 29 -24.77 -6.77 -9.39
C VAL A 29 -25.09 -5.28 -9.58
N GLY A 30 -25.64 -4.92 -10.74
CA GLY A 30 -26.28 -3.61 -10.97
C GLY A 30 -25.34 -2.41 -11.18
N SER A 31 -24.03 -2.62 -11.35
CA SER A 31 -23.03 -1.55 -11.51
C SER A 31 -22.24 -1.74 -12.80
N ARG A 32 -22.73 -1.18 -13.91
CA ARG A 32 -22.04 -1.17 -15.21
C ARG A 32 -21.13 0.05 -15.42
N ASP A 33 -21.08 0.96 -14.45
CA ASP A 33 -20.36 2.23 -14.57
C ASP A 33 -18.97 2.14 -13.93
N SER A 34 -17.94 2.36 -14.73
CA SER A 34 -16.54 2.39 -14.27
C SER A 34 -16.28 3.50 -13.26
N THR A 35 -16.96 4.65 -13.38
CA THR A 35 -16.88 5.76 -12.43
C THR A 35 -17.31 5.32 -11.04
N LYS A 36 -18.44 4.61 -10.97
CA LYS A 36 -18.97 4.06 -9.72
C LYS A 36 -18.06 2.99 -9.13
N LEU A 37 -17.42 2.17 -9.96
CA LEU A 37 -16.47 1.15 -9.48
C LEU A 37 -15.18 1.77 -8.96
N SER A 38 -14.66 2.78 -9.65
CA SER A 38 -13.54 3.60 -9.17
C SER A 38 -13.89 4.28 -7.84
N GLU A 39 -15.10 4.82 -7.70
CA GLU A 39 -15.59 5.37 -6.42
C GLU A 39 -15.64 4.30 -5.32
N LEU A 40 -16.17 3.11 -5.61
CA LEU A 40 -16.20 2.01 -4.64
C LEU A 40 -14.80 1.58 -4.20
N ILE A 41 -13.82 1.54 -5.11
CA ILE A 41 -12.42 1.22 -4.75
C ILE A 41 -11.80 2.36 -3.94
N ALA A 42 -11.96 3.60 -4.39
CA ALA A 42 -11.42 4.79 -3.71
C ALA A 42 -12.01 5.00 -2.31
N THR A 43 -13.23 4.51 -2.06
CA THR A 43 -13.93 4.59 -0.77
C THR A 43 -13.79 3.33 0.08
N ASP A 44 -12.92 2.39 -0.30
CA ASP A 44 -12.72 1.09 0.37
C ASP A 44 -14.00 0.24 0.45
N ARG A 45 -14.95 0.44 -0.46
CA ARG A 45 -16.20 -0.32 -0.56
C ARG A 45 -16.11 -1.49 -1.55
N LEU A 46 -15.04 -1.57 -2.33
CA LEU A 46 -14.65 -2.72 -3.13
C LEU A 46 -13.16 -2.95 -2.92
N ALA A 47 -12.78 -4.16 -2.49
CA ALA A 47 -11.39 -4.50 -2.23
C ALA A 47 -11.08 -5.92 -2.70
N VAL A 48 -9.82 -6.13 -3.06
CA VAL A 48 -9.25 -7.41 -3.48
C VAL A 48 -8.19 -7.83 -2.47
N SER A 49 -7.98 -9.13 -2.31
CA SER A 49 -6.84 -9.67 -1.57
C SER A 49 -5.52 -9.35 -2.28
N GLN A 50 -4.42 -9.44 -1.54
CA GLN A 50 -3.08 -9.19 -2.09
C GLN A 50 -2.70 -10.13 -3.23
N ASP A 51 -3.20 -11.36 -3.24
CA ASP A 51 -3.04 -12.32 -4.34
C ASP A 51 -4.03 -12.11 -5.49
N GLY A 52 -4.98 -11.18 -5.34
CA GLY A 52 -5.98 -10.82 -6.35
C GLY A 52 -7.13 -11.81 -6.53
N PHE A 53 -7.16 -12.94 -5.80
CA PHE A 53 -8.12 -14.03 -5.99
C PHE A 53 -9.38 -13.95 -5.11
N TYR A 54 -9.38 -13.10 -4.10
CA TYR A 54 -10.52 -12.89 -3.22
C TYR A 54 -10.99 -11.45 -3.32
N VAL A 55 -12.30 -11.26 -3.36
CA VAL A 55 -12.92 -9.94 -3.49
C VAL A 55 -14.00 -9.80 -2.44
N ALA A 56 -14.07 -8.62 -1.83
CA ALA A 56 -15.22 -8.20 -1.07
C ALA A 56 -15.77 -6.88 -1.61
N SER A 57 -17.09 -6.73 -1.55
CA SER A 57 -17.81 -5.53 -1.96
C SER A 57 -18.90 -5.18 -0.94
N VAL A 58 -19.12 -3.89 -0.72
CA VAL A 58 -20.23 -3.38 0.10
C VAL A 58 -21.42 -3.16 -0.82
N GLU A 59 -22.47 -3.93 -0.59
CA GLU A 59 -23.71 -3.89 -1.34
C GLU A 59 -24.83 -3.25 -0.52
N GLN A 60 -25.59 -2.35 -1.15
CA GLN A 60 -26.80 -1.80 -0.54
C GLN A 60 -27.88 -2.87 -0.50
N VAL A 61 -28.46 -3.11 0.68
CA VAL A 61 -29.60 -4.04 0.85
C VAL A 61 -30.92 -3.27 0.83
N ASP A 62 -30.95 -2.11 1.49
CA ASP A 62 -32.08 -1.18 1.58
C ASP A 62 -31.53 0.22 1.95
N GLU A 63 -32.33 1.28 2.00
CA GLU A 63 -31.89 2.66 2.29
C GLU A 63 -30.97 2.76 3.52
N LEU A 64 -31.32 2.03 4.59
CA LEU A 64 -30.63 2.10 5.89
C LEU A 64 -29.60 0.98 6.12
N LEU A 65 -29.49 0.00 5.22
CA LEU A 65 -28.73 -1.22 5.47
C LEU A 65 -27.82 -1.61 4.31
N GLU A 66 -26.60 -1.97 4.68
CA GLU A 66 -25.55 -2.49 3.82
C GLU A 66 -25.23 -3.95 4.20
N ARG A 67 -24.64 -4.68 3.27
CA ARG A 67 -24.00 -5.97 3.54
C ARG A 67 -22.64 -6.03 2.87
N VAL A 68 -21.74 -6.83 3.43
CA VAL A 68 -20.47 -7.13 2.77
C VAL A 68 -20.62 -8.45 2.03
N ALA A 69 -20.61 -8.41 0.71
CA ALA A 69 -20.48 -9.59 -0.12
C ALA A 69 -18.99 -9.95 -0.23
N HIS A 70 -18.70 -11.23 -0.19
CA HIS A 70 -17.38 -11.79 -0.52
C HIS A 70 -17.58 -12.79 -1.64
N ASN A 71 -16.57 -13.01 -2.49
CA ASN A 71 -16.70 -13.83 -3.69
C ASN A 71 -17.02 -15.32 -3.45
N PHE A 72 -17.08 -15.78 -2.21
CA PHE A 72 -17.86 -16.97 -1.88
C PHE A 72 -19.36 -16.72 -2.05
N GLU A 73 -19.85 -16.96 -3.27
CA GLU A 73 -21.26 -16.81 -3.62
C GLU A 73 -22.18 -17.56 -2.62
N ARG A 74 -23.32 -16.94 -2.30
CA ARG A 74 -24.46 -17.49 -1.54
C ARG A 74 -24.33 -17.59 0.00
N MET A 75 -23.33 -17.01 0.63
CA MET A 75 -23.32 -16.94 2.10
C MET A 75 -24.16 -15.77 2.62
N SER A 76 -24.97 -16.03 3.64
CA SER A 76 -25.62 -14.94 4.37
C SER A 76 -24.56 -14.13 5.09
N SER A 77 -24.45 -12.84 4.75
CA SER A 77 -23.55 -11.89 5.39
C SER A 77 -24.28 -11.09 6.48
N PRO A 78 -23.63 -10.78 7.62
CA PRO A 78 -24.12 -9.79 8.57
C PRO A 78 -24.44 -8.46 7.88
N ARG A 79 -25.48 -7.79 8.38
CA ARG A 79 -25.87 -6.46 7.89
C ARG A 79 -25.21 -5.38 8.73
N PHE A 80 -24.95 -4.25 8.10
CA PHE A 80 -24.40 -3.06 8.71
C PHE A 80 -25.37 -1.90 8.47
N TYR A 81 -25.47 -0.97 9.41
CA TYR A 81 -26.22 0.25 9.21
C TYR A 81 -25.45 1.17 8.26
N SER A 82 -26.13 1.68 7.24
CA SER A 82 -25.60 2.72 6.36
C SER A 82 -25.67 4.11 7.01
N HIS A 83 -26.51 4.27 8.05
CA HIS A 83 -26.78 5.53 8.74
C HIS A 83 -26.89 5.32 10.26
N GLU A 84 -26.43 6.29 11.05
CA GLU A 84 -26.57 6.34 12.52
C GLU A 84 -27.02 7.76 12.91
N ASN A 85 -28.12 7.88 13.66
CA ASN A 85 -28.69 9.17 14.08
C ASN A 85 -28.94 10.17 12.93
N GLY A 86 -29.22 9.68 11.71
CA GLY A 86 -29.45 10.52 10.53
C GLY A 86 -28.18 10.89 9.76
N GLU A 87 -27.00 10.51 10.24
CA GLU A 87 -25.73 10.68 9.53
C GLU A 87 -25.32 9.40 8.80
N ARG A 88 -24.69 9.54 7.63
CA ARG A 88 -24.19 8.40 6.85
C ARG A 88 -22.99 7.75 7.55
N VAL A 89 -23.13 6.46 7.87
CA VAL A 89 -22.10 5.58 8.42
C VAL A 89 -21.65 4.66 7.30
N GLU A 90 -20.56 5.02 6.63
CA GLU A 90 -20.04 4.17 5.55
C GLU A 90 -19.40 2.90 6.12
N THR A 91 -19.89 1.73 5.68
CA THR A 91 -19.16 0.47 5.84
C THR A 91 -17.96 0.47 4.90
N ARG A 92 -16.79 0.06 5.40
CA ARG A 92 -15.53 0.00 4.65
C ARG A 92 -14.87 -1.36 4.82
N ILE A 93 -14.29 -1.87 3.74
CA ILE A 93 -13.52 -3.10 3.72
C ILE A 93 -12.06 -2.73 3.96
N LEU A 94 -11.46 -3.30 4.98
CA LEU A 94 -10.10 -3.00 5.39
C LEU A 94 -9.12 -4.02 4.83
N HIS A 95 -9.54 -5.27 4.73
CA HIS A 95 -8.72 -6.36 4.22
C HIS A 95 -9.59 -7.51 3.72
N VAL A 96 -9.10 -8.22 2.71
CA VAL A 96 -9.76 -9.38 2.13
C VAL A 96 -8.76 -10.53 2.10
N ALA A 97 -9.17 -11.66 2.65
CA ALA A 97 -8.42 -12.91 2.64
C ALA A 97 -9.30 -14.07 2.14
N ALA A 98 -8.70 -15.25 2.08
CA ALA A 98 -9.36 -16.48 1.67
C ALA A 98 -10.44 -16.96 2.64
N ASP A 99 -10.32 -16.63 3.92
CA ASP A 99 -11.14 -17.18 4.99
C ASP A 99 -11.79 -16.10 5.87
N TYR A 100 -11.45 -14.82 5.65
CA TYR A 100 -12.11 -13.70 6.32
C TYR A 100 -12.10 -12.40 5.52
N VAL A 101 -12.94 -11.46 5.97
CA VAL A 101 -12.91 -10.04 5.56
C VAL A 101 -12.84 -9.18 6.81
N LEU A 102 -11.90 -8.24 6.85
CA LEU A 102 -11.89 -7.20 7.89
C LEU A 102 -12.72 -6.02 7.41
N VAL A 103 -13.67 -5.60 8.23
CA VAL A 103 -14.68 -4.60 7.89
C VAL A 103 -14.77 -3.58 9.00
N TRP A 104 -14.78 -2.30 8.67
CA TRP A 104 -15.18 -1.24 9.59
C TRP A 104 -16.63 -0.84 9.34
N GLY A 105 -17.43 -0.76 10.40
CA GLY A 105 -18.85 -0.37 10.30
C GLY A 105 -19.62 -0.53 11.61
N LEU A 106 -20.95 -0.38 11.54
CA LEU A 106 -21.86 -0.63 12.66
C LEU A 106 -22.78 -1.83 12.33
N PRO A 107 -22.50 -3.04 12.85
CA PRO A 107 -23.32 -4.21 12.58
C PRO A 107 -24.72 -4.08 13.21
N VAL A 108 -25.72 -4.62 12.52
CA VAL A 108 -27.08 -4.74 13.08
C VAL A 108 -27.04 -5.61 14.33
N GLY A 109 -27.58 -5.09 15.43
CA GLY A 109 -27.55 -5.73 16.75
C GLY A 109 -26.32 -5.39 17.60
N SER A 110 -25.34 -4.66 17.07
CA SER A 110 -24.28 -4.03 17.87
C SER A 110 -24.68 -2.61 18.27
N ARG A 111 -24.16 -2.14 19.41
CA ARG A 111 -24.28 -0.74 19.85
C ARG A 111 -23.03 0.09 19.54
N VAL A 112 -21.99 -0.54 19.02
CA VAL A 112 -20.67 0.09 18.91
C VAL A 112 -20.18 -0.09 17.48
N ARG A 113 -19.82 1.03 16.85
CA ARG A 113 -19.12 1.03 15.57
C ARG A 113 -17.70 0.49 15.76
N GLY A 114 -17.15 -0.17 14.76
CA GLY A 114 -15.74 -0.52 14.78
C GLY A 114 -15.30 -1.54 13.76
N VAL A 115 -14.16 -2.17 14.03
CA VAL A 115 -13.58 -3.19 13.16
C VAL A 115 -14.09 -4.56 13.55
N TYR A 116 -14.54 -5.29 12.55
CA TYR A 116 -15.14 -6.60 12.64
C TYR A 116 -14.46 -7.56 11.67
N GLU A 117 -14.33 -8.81 12.11
CA GLU A 117 -13.82 -9.88 11.29
C GLU A 117 -15.00 -10.75 10.84
N LEU A 118 -15.24 -10.80 9.53
CA LEU A 118 -16.24 -11.67 8.91
C LEU A 118 -15.58 -12.98 8.52
N ARG A 119 -15.62 -13.98 9.41
CA ARG A 119 -15.05 -15.30 9.13
C ARG A 119 -15.95 -16.14 8.24
N VAL A 120 -15.36 -16.79 7.25
CA VAL A 120 -16.00 -17.74 6.36
C VAL A 120 -16.28 -19.04 7.12
N SER A 121 -17.52 -19.19 7.62
CA SER A 121 -17.99 -20.40 8.30
C SER A 121 -19.21 -20.93 7.58
N ARG A 122 -19.00 -21.68 6.49
CA ARG A 122 -20.07 -22.22 5.65
C ARG A 122 -21.24 -22.79 6.49
N PRO A 123 -22.50 -22.38 6.23
CA PRO A 123 -22.98 -21.59 5.09
C PRO A 123 -23.07 -20.07 5.32
N ARG A 124 -22.41 -19.50 6.35
CA ARG A 124 -22.58 -18.08 6.73
C ARG A 124 -21.23 -17.38 6.95
N LEU A 125 -21.20 -16.07 6.74
CA LEU A 125 -20.14 -15.25 7.34
C LEU A 125 -20.49 -15.04 8.81
N LYS A 126 -19.62 -15.49 9.70
CA LYS A 126 -19.77 -15.25 11.15
C LYS A 126 -19.08 -13.94 11.49
N LEU A 127 -19.86 -13.03 12.07
CA LEU A 127 -19.32 -11.82 12.66
C LEU A 127 -18.59 -12.22 13.95
N VAL A 128 -17.27 -12.12 13.93
CA VAL A 128 -16.47 -12.09 15.15
C VAL A 128 -16.17 -10.61 15.37
N ARG A 129 -16.46 -10.11 16.57
CA ARG A 129 -15.91 -8.83 16.99
C ARG A 129 -14.51 -9.15 17.52
N PRO A 130 -13.43 -8.92 16.75
CA PRO A 130 -12.11 -9.08 17.30
C PRO A 130 -11.99 -8.09 18.47
N PHE A 131 -12.41 -6.82 18.31
CA PHE A 131 -12.31 -5.78 19.33
C PHE A 131 -13.34 -4.64 19.18
N ALA A 132 -13.49 -3.83 20.23
CA ALA A 132 -14.21 -2.55 20.20
C ALA A 132 -13.28 -1.45 19.67
N LEU A 133 -13.61 -0.82 18.55
CA LEU A 133 -12.73 0.15 17.90
C LEU A 133 -13.54 1.34 17.42
N LEU A 134 -13.33 2.54 17.96
CA LEU A 134 -14.22 3.66 17.63
C LEU A 134 -13.87 4.34 16.30
N HIS A 135 -12.61 4.64 15.95
CA HIS A 135 -12.35 5.43 14.73
C HIS A 135 -11.03 5.15 13.96
N ARG A 136 -11.17 5.12 12.61
CA ARG A 136 -10.16 5.15 11.53
C ARG A 136 -9.19 3.96 11.44
N VAL A 137 -8.92 3.50 10.22
CA VAL A 137 -7.94 2.45 9.94
C VAL A 137 -7.07 2.79 8.73
N HIS A 138 -5.75 2.55 8.83
CA HIS A 138 -4.81 2.62 7.72
C HIS A 138 -4.43 1.22 7.24
N ARG A 139 -4.27 1.03 5.92
CA ARG A 139 -3.70 -0.18 5.30
C ARG A 139 -2.19 -0.03 5.18
N SER A 140 -1.42 -1.03 5.63
CA SER A 140 0.02 -1.15 5.32
C SER A 140 0.21 -1.91 4.00
N SER A 141 1.27 -1.57 3.26
CA SER A 141 1.73 -2.29 2.06
C SER A 141 2.35 -3.67 2.35
N HIS A 142 2.54 -4.05 3.62
CA HIS A 142 3.29 -5.26 4.02
C HIS A 142 2.42 -6.40 4.59
N GLY A 143 1.09 -6.38 4.40
CA GLY A 143 0.19 -7.38 4.97
C GLY A 143 -0.60 -6.90 6.20
N MET A 144 -1.32 -7.82 6.85
CA MET A 144 -2.37 -7.59 7.87
C MET A 144 -1.93 -6.73 9.07
N PHE A 145 -1.98 -5.41 8.93
CA PHE A 145 -1.85 -4.50 10.06
C PHE A 145 -2.96 -3.46 9.99
N LEU A 146 -3.82 -3.47 11.00
CA LEU A 146 -4.89 -2.50 11.15
C LEU A 146 -4.46 -1.49 12.20
N PHE A 147 -4.17 -0.27 11.79
CA PHE A 147 -3.94 0.83 12.70
C PHE A 147 -5.28 1.44 13.11
N GLY A 148 -5.41 2.08 14.27
CA GLY A 148 -6.63 2.86 14.52
C GLY A 148 -6.56 3.80 15.72
N ILE A 149 -7.33 4.88 15.66
CA ILE A 149 -7.36 5.92 16.69
C ILE A 149 -8.54 5.64 17.62
N GLY A 150 -8.25 5.18 18.83
CA GLY A 150 -9.25 5.03 19.89
C GLY A 150 -9.47 6.35 20.62
N THR A 151 -10.69 6.91 20.59
CA THR A 151 -11.03 8.15 21.31
C THR A 151 -11.68 7.91 22.67
N GLU A 152 -11.74 6.66 23.13
CA GLU A 152 -12.47 6.30 24.36
C GLU A 152 -11.83 6.91 25.62
N ASP A 153 -10.54 7.26 25.57
CA ASP A 153 -9.87 8.11 26.56
C ASP A 153 -8.93 9.13 25.87
N SER A 154 -9.25 10.42 25.97
CA SER A 154 -8.32 11.56 25.77
C SER A 154 -7.67 11.84 24.39
N GLY A 155 -8.03 11.14 23.31
CA GLY A 155 -7.44 11.41 21.98
C GLY A 155 -6.07 10.75 21.75
N THR A 156 -5.82 9.64 22.45
CA THR A 156 -4.59 8.85 22.34
C THR A 156 -4.58 7.99 21.06
N ASN A 157 -3.47 8.00 20.32
CA ASN A 157 -3.29 7.13 19.15
C ASN A 157 -3.06 5.67 19.62
N HIS A 158 -3.47 4.67 18.85
CA HIS A 158 -3.27 3.27 19.22
C HIS A 158 -2.75 2.44 18.04
N VAL A 159 -1.79 1.55 18.31
CA VAL A 159 -1.35 0.51 17.37
C VAL A 159 -1.95 -0.82 17.79
N TRP A 160 -2.54 -1.53 16.83
CA TRP A 160 -3.17 -2.82 17.05
C TRP A 160 -2.39 -3.90 16.30
N THR A 161 -2.07 -4.95 17.04
CA THR A 161 -1.48 -6.18 16.53
C THR A 161 -2.48 -7.31 16.67
N GLU A 162 -2.22 -8.46 16.06
CA GLU A 162 -3.00 -9.68 16.27
C GLU A 162 -3.07 -10.15 17.74
N HIS A 163 -2.26 -9.60 18.65
CA HIS A 163 -2.21 -10.02 20.05
C HIS A 163 -2.32 -8.90 21.09
N GLY A 164 -2.56 -7.64 20.71
CA GLY A 164 -2.69 -6.57 21.69
C GLY A 164 -2.81 -5.16 21.12
N VAL A 165 -3.03 -4.22 22.03
CA VAL A 165 -3.21 -2.78 21.77
C VAL A 165 -2.13 -2.00 22.52
N LEU A 166 -1.44 -1.11 21.83
CA LEU A 166 -0.46 -0.21 22.42
C LEU A 166 -0.89 1.25 22.21
N PRO A 167 -1.07 2.05 23.28
CA PRO A 167 -1.23 3.49 23.14
C PRO A 167 0.09 4.13 22.71
N ILE A 168 0.01 5.08 21.79
CA ILE A 168 1.16 5.80 21.24
C ILE A 168 0.84 7.30 21.15
N GLU A 169 1.88 8.13 21.16
CA GLU A 169 1.73 9.59 21.14
C GLU A 169 1.49 10.09 19.71
N ASP A 170 2.35 9.69 18.76
CA ASP A 170 2.26 10.06 17.35
C ASP A 170 2.54 8.86 16.44
N ILE A 171 1.59 8.56 15.56
CA ILE A 171 1.68 7.46 14.58
C ILE A 171 2.83 7.63 13.57
N ARG A 172 3.30 8.86 13.33
CA ARG A 172 4.42 9.13 12.41
C ARG A 172 5.76 8.56 12.90
N THR A 173 5.80 8.08 14.14
CA THR A 173 6.99 7.53 14.77
C THR A 173 7.09 6.01 14.66
N ALA A 174 6.09 5.35 14.07
CA ALA A 174 5.99 3.89 13.99
C ALA A 174 6.47 3.36 12.63
N THR A 175 7.31 2.33 12.65
CA THR A 175 7.75 1.59 11.46
C THR A 175 7.45 0.11 11.62
N ALA A 176 6.70 -0.47 10.67
CA ALA A 176 6.35 -1.88 10.68
C ALA A 176 7.57 -2.76 10.29
N VAL A 177 7.67 -3.93 10.90
CA VAL A 177 8.73 -4.92 10.70
C VAL A 177 8.11 -6.21 10.14
N SER A 178 8.86 -6.98 9.34
CA SER A 178 8.31 -8.14 8.63
C SER A 178 7.84 -9.26 9.54
N ASP A 179 8.36 -9.34 10.77
CA ASP A 179 7.93 -10.30 11.79
C ASP A 179 6.68 -9.87 12.57
N GLY A 180 6.00 -8.79 12.12
CA GLY A 180 4.78 -8.27 12.71
C GLY A 180 4.98 -7.38 13.93
N SER A 181 6.23 -7.05 14.27
CA SER A 181 6.54 -6.04 15.28
C SER A 181 6.54 -4.62 14.72
N PHE A 182 6.60 -3.65 15.63
CA PHE A 182 6.71 -2.22 15.33
C PHE A 182 7.92 -1.61 16.01
N LEU A 183 8.62 -0.73 15.31
CA LEU A 183 9.66 0.12 15.88
C LEU A 183 9.06 1.49 16.14
N PHE A 184 9.36 2.07 17.31
CA PHE A 184 8.85 3.35 17.74
C PHE A 184 9.96 4.33 18.04
N LEU A 185 9.71 5.60 17.72
CA LEU A 185 10.58 6.74 17.95
C LEU A 185 9.81 7.91 18.57
N GLU A 186 9.46 7.79 19.85
CA GLU A 186 8.57 8.76 20.53
C GLU A 186 9.34 9.82 21.31
N GLN A 187 8.69 10.95 21.61
CA GLN A 187 9.25 11.99 22.48
C GLN A 187 8.26 12.37 23.57
N ILE A 188 8.30 11.65 24.70
CA ILE A 188 7.39 11.86 25.83
C ILE A 188 8.07 12.77 26.84
N ASP A 189 7.41 13.89 27.18
CA ASP A 189 7.90 14.88 28.14
C ASP A 189 9.34 15.38 27.85
N GLY A 190 9.66 15.53 26.57
CA GLY A 190 10.97 15.98 26.11
C GLY A 190 12.05 14.89 26.09
N THR A 191 11.75 13.67 26.55
CA THR A 191 12.65 12.52 26.52
C THR A 191 12.39 11.68 25.27
N SER A 192 13.42 11.39 24.48
CA SER A 192 13.29 10.53 23.31
C SER A 192 13.34 9.05 23.68
N TYR A 193 12.28 8.31 23.34
CA TYR A 193 12.11 6.89 23.55
C TYR A 193 12.26 6.13 22.24
N ARG A 194 12.90 4.96 22.33
CA ARG A 194 13.10 4.07 21.19
C ARG A 194 12.88 2.65 21.65
N TYR A 195 11.92 1.98 21.06
CA TYR A 195 11.60 0.62 21.45
C TYR A 195 10.95 -0.15 20.30
N ARG A 196 11.00 -1.47 20.41
CA ARG A 196 10.25 -2.39 19.56
C ARG A 196 9.08 -2.95 20.34
N PHE A 197 7.89 -2.88 19.76
CA PHE A 197 6.72 -3.58 20.24
C PHE A 197 6.51 -4.84 19.40
N GLY A 198 6.67 -6.00 20.02
CA GLY A 198 6.50 -7.28 19.37
C GLY A 198 5.05 -7.61 19.05
N ALA A 199 4.82 -8.41 18.00
CA ALA A 199 3.49 -8.96 17.69
C ALA A 199 2.86 -9.65 18.91
N ARG A 200 3.66 -10.25 19.81
CA ARG A 200 3.24 -10.93 21.05
C ARG A 200 3.17 -10.02 22.28
N GLY A 201 3.20 -8.71 22.11
CA GLY A 201 3.05 -7.74 23.20
C GLY A 201 4.29 -7.52 24.08
N PHE A 202 5.48 -7.95 23.63
CA PHE A 202 6.74 -7.60 24.33
C PHE A 202 7.21 -6.19 23.94
N VAL A 203 7.98 -5.55 24.82
CA VAL A 203 8.62 -4.26 24.57
C VAL A 203 10.13 -4.40 24.77
N ASP A 204 10.90 -4.22 23.70
CA ASP A 204 12.36 -4.21 23.75
C ASP A 204 12.88 -2.77 23.60
N TRP A 205 13.58 -2.27 24.62
CA TRP A 205 14.12 -0.91 24.64
C TRP A 205 15.52 -0.84 24.04
N PHE A 206 15.82 0.23 23.31
CA PHE A 206 17.14 0.44 22.71
C PHE A 206 18.01 1.41 23.51
N PRO A 207 19.33 1.20 23.56
CA PRO A 207 20.24 2.17 24.17
C PRO A 207 20.24 3.50 23.40
N VAL A 208 20.30 4.61 24.14
CA VAL A 208 20.39 5.96 23.58
C VAL A 208 21.79 6.19 23.03
N LEU A 209 21.97 6.07 21.71
CA LEU A 209 23.24 6.35 21.02
C LEU A 209 23.33 7.78 20.45
N GLN A 210 22.51 8.71 20.94
CA GLN A 210 22.40 10.03 20.34
C GLN A 210 23.39 11.03 20.95
N ALA A 211 24.21 11.67 20.12
CA ALA A 211 25.01 12.80 20.56
C ALA A 211 24.11 13.99 20.92
N GLN A 212 24.55 14.84 21.86
CA GLN A 212 23.81 16.05 22.23
C GLN A 212 23.55 16.92 21.01
N GLY A 213 22.28 17.29 20.79
CA GLY A 213 21.85 18.19 19.72
C GLY A 213 21.45 17.51 18.41
N GLU A 214 21.56 16.19 18.30
CA GLU A 214 20.93 15.46 17.20
C GLU A 214 19.41 15.29 17.47
N ARG A 215 18.60 15.17 16.41
CA ARG A 215 17.17 14.85 16.49
C ARG A 215 16.88 13.57 15.69
N PRO A 216 16.25 12.54 16.27
CA PRO A 216 15.96 11.34 15.50
C PRO A 216 14.82 11.60 14.50
N VAL A 217 14.89 10.94 13.34
CA VAL A 217 13.97 11.13 12.21
C VAL A 217 13.19 9.86 11.90
N ALA A 218 13.89 8.73 11.78
CA ALA A 218 13.28 7.44 11.45
C ALA A 218 14.11 6.29 12.04
N LEU A 219 13.47 5.16 12.30
CA LEU A 219 14.09 3.94 12.82
C LEU A 219 13.71 2.75 11.94
N ALA A 220 14.70 2.03 11.44
CA ALA A 220 14.55 0.87 10.59
C ALA A 220 15.19 -0.37 11.22
N TYR A 221 14.76 -1.55 10.77
CA TYR A 221 15.40 -2.82 11.06
C TYR A 221 15.72 -3.53 9.75
N VAL A 222 17.01 -3.80 9.51
CA VAL A 222 17.54 -4.32 8.24
C VAL A 222 18.71 -5.26 8.55
N GLN A 223 18.71 -6.46 7.97
CA GLN A 223 19.77 -7.47 8.13
C GLN A 223 20.11 -7.78 9.59
N ASN A 224 19.10 -7.87 10.45
CA ASN A 224 19.23 -8.05 11.89
C ASN A 224 19.98 -6.91 12.61
N GLN A 225 19.93 -5.70 12.06
CA GLN A 225 20.53 -4.50 12.63
C GLN A 225 19.49 -3.38 12.67
N TYR A 226 19.54 -2.55 13.70
CA TYR A 226 18.71 -1.34 13.76
C TYR A 226 19.46 -0.20 13.09
N VAL A 227 18.78 0.59 12.27
CA VAL A 227 19.36 1.78 11.63
C VAL A 227 18.53 2.99 12.02
N LEU A 228 19.17 3.97 12.65
CA LEU A 228 18.56 5.22 13.06
C LEU A 228 19.00 6.34 12.13
N ALA A 229 18.02 7.00 11.50
CA ALA A 229 18.23 8.28 10.85
C ALA A 229 18.17 9.39 11.91
N THR A 230 19.22 10.21 11.98
CA THR A 230 19.29 11.41 12.82
C THR A 230 19.53 12.65 11.96
N ARG A 231 18.94 13.77 12.36
CA ARG A 231 19.27 15.11 11.87
C ARG A 231 20.30 15.73 12.82
N THR A 232 21.36 16.26 12.24
CA THR A 232 22.43 16.97 12.94
C THR A 232 22.38 18.47 12.61
N GLN A 233 23.25 19.26 13.23
CA GLN A 233 23.36 20.70 12.92
C GLN A 233 23.76 20.94 11.46
N ILE A 234 24.70 20.14 10.95
CA ILE A 234 25.33 20.30 9.63
C ILE A 234 24.75 19.41 8.54
N GLY A 235 23.82 18.51 8.87
CA GLY A 235 23.22 17.60 7.90
C GLY A 235 22.38 16.51 8.55
N SER A 236 22.49 15.29 8.04
CA SER A 236 21.82 14.10 8.57
C SER A 236 22.77 12.92 8.59
N ARG A 237 22.43 11.91 9.38
CA ARG A 237 23.25 10.72 9.61
C ARG A 237 22.39 9.48 9.69
N LEU A 238 22.89 8.38 9.14
CA LEU A 238 22.36 7.04 9.39
C LEU A 238 23.34 6.33 10.35
N CYS A 239 22.83 5.85 11.48
CA CYS A 239 23.60 5.15 12.51
C CYS A 239 23.12 3.71 12.64
N VAL A 240 24.01 2.74 12.56
CA VAL A 240 23.71 1.35 12.96
C VAL A 240 23.72 1.25 14.48
N ILE A 241 22.68 0.65 15.06
CA ILE A 241 22.50 0.44 16.50
C ILE A 241 22.56 -1.06 16.78
N GLY A 242 23.51 -1.45 17.64
CA GLY A 242 23.53 -2.78 18.25
C GLY A 242 23.97 -3.91 17.32
N GLY A 243 25.28 -4.13 17.23
CA GLY A 243 25.85 -5.35 16.64
C GLY A 243 27.30 -5.21 16.19
N ALA A 244 28.04 -6.33 16.20
CA ALA A 244 29.36 -6.46 15.57
C ALA A 244 29.27 -6.75 14.05
N ASN A 245 28.04 -6.94 13.55
CA ASN A 245 27.81 -7.30 12.15
C ASN A 245 27.74 -6.03 11.31
N THR A 246 28.60 -5.96 10.30
CA THR A 246 28.52 -4.96 9.25
C THR A 246 27.35 -5.28 8.32
N LEU A 247 26.57 -4.26 7.96
CA LEU A 247 25.61 -4.35 6.86
C LEU A 247 26.34 -4.83 5.59
N SER A 248 25.63 -5.56 4.73
CA SER A 248 26.21 -6.05 3.47
C SER A 248 26.47 -4.95 2.44
N PHE A 249 26.12 -3.70 2.76
CA PHE A 249 26.25 -2.54 1.90
C PHE A 249 26.86 -1.37 2.67
N PRO A 250 27.62 -0.48 2.00
CA PRO A 250 28.19 0.69 2.63
C PRO A 250 27.06 1.63 3.06
N LEU A 251 27.15 2.12 4.28
CA LEU A 251 26.28 3.18 4.78
C LEU A 251 27.16 4.40 4.97
N GLU A 252 27.02 5.42 4.12
CA GLU A 252 27.62 6.71 4.43
C GLU A 252 26.96 7.24 5.70
N GLU A 253 27.76 7.40 6.74
CA GLU A 253 27.23 7.77 8.04
C GLU A 253 26.80 9.24 8.09
N THR A 254 27.31 10.11 7.22
CA THR A 254 26.97 11.54 7.24
C THR A 254 26.65 12.04 5.84
N TRP A 255 25.50 12.72 5.74
CA TRP A 255 24.98 13.34 4.51
C TRP A 255 24.90 14.84 4.69
N SER A 256 25.32 15.59 3.67
CA SER A 256 24.95 17.00 3.56
C SER A 256 23.46 17.07 3.20
N GLY A 257 22.65 17.62 4.11
CA GLY A 257 21.20 17.76 3.89
C GLY A 257 20.33 17.05 4.92
N ASP A 258 19.03 16.97 4.62
CA ASP A 258 18.04 16.35 5.50
C ASP A 258 17.57 15.00 4.95
N ILE A 259 17.72 13.92 5.71
CA ILE A 259 16.98 12.68 5.43
C ILE A 259 15.51 12.97 5.71
N GLU A 260 14.68 12.79 4.70
CA GLU A 260 13.24 13.03 4.79
C GLU A 260 12.47 11.74 5.07
N HIS A 261 12.87 10.64 4.42
CA HIS A 261 12.16 9.35 4.47
C HIS A 261 13.13 8.16 4.43
N LEU A 262 12.67 7.03 4.98
CA LEU A 262 13.42 5.78 5.08
C LEU A 262 12.47 4.60 4.81
N TRP A 263 12.86 3.69 3.91
CA TRP A 263 12.11 2.48 3.57
C TRP A 263 12.97 1.25 3.73
N VAL A 264 12.36 0.19 4.28
CA VAL A 264 12.98 -1.13 4.41
C VAL A 264 12.34 -2.06 3.40
N SER A 265 13.15 -2.90 2.76
CA SER A 265 12.65 -3.87 1.80
C SER A 265 11.94 -5.05 2.45
N PRO A 266 11.03 -5.75 1.73
CA PRO A 266 10.48 -7.02 2.20
C PRO A 266 11.58 -8.01 2.59
N GLY A 267 11.41 -8.65 3.75
CA GLY A 267 12.43 -9.53 4.34
C GLY A 267 13.67 -8.80 4.85
N GLU A 268 13.62 -7.47 4.95
CA GLU A 268 14.58 -6.62 5.66
C GLU A 268 16.00 -6.74 5.11
N ARG A 269 16.13 -6.86 3.78
CA ARG A 269 17.43 -7.11 3.13
C ARG A 269 18.12 -5.85 2.66
N SER A 270 17.36 -4.79 2.43
CA SER A 270 17.82 -3.54 1.83
C SER A 270 17.15 -2.34 2.46
N LEU A 271 17.82 -1.21 2.33
CA LEU A 271 17.41 0.07 2.90
C LEU A 271 17.45 1.12 1.80
N ALA A 272 16.37 1.90 1.68
CA ALA A 272 16.30 3.05 0.80
C ALA A 272 16.00 4.32 1.61
N TRP A 273 16.55 5.45 1.19
CA TRP A 273 16.29 6.72 1.85
C TRP A 273 16.27 7.87 0.86
N LEU A 274 15.46 8.88 1.20
CA LEU A 274 15.35 10.11 0.44
C LEU A 274 16.06 11.22 1.20
N VAL A 275 16.98 11.92 0.53
CA VAL A 275 17.71 13.07 1.06
C VAL A 275 17.24 14.31 0.34
N ARG A 276 17.13 15.42 1.07
CA ARG A 276 17.13 16.78 0.54
C ARG A 276 18.53 17.38 0.72
N PRO A 277 19.37 17.40 -0.32
CA PRO A 277 20.78 17.82 -0.20
C PRO A 277 20.91 19.30 0.20
N ASP A 278 20.11 20.16 -0.43
CA ASP A 278 20.07 21.60 -0.15
C ASP A 278 18.81 21.96 0.66
N ARG A 279 19.01 22.47 1.87
CA ARG A 279 17.90 22.91 2.74
C ARG A 279 17.15 24.14 2.18
N SER A 280 17.79 24.91 1.29
CA SER A 280 17.20 26.12 0.71
C SER A 280 16.34 25.83 -0.53
N ASN A 281 16.68 24.79 -1.31
CA ASN A 281 15.87 24.33 -2.42
C ASN A 281 14.91 23.21 -1.98
N SER A 282 13.64 23.56 -1.80
CA SER A 282 12.63 22.62 -1.30
C SER A 282 12.26 21.49 -2.26
N SER A 283 12.64 21.53 -3.55
CA SER A 283 12.31 20.48 -4.54
C SER A 283 13.48 19.57 -4.93
N HIS A 284 14.74 19.98 -4.70
CA HIS A 284 15.90 19.15 -5.03
C HIS A 284 16.01 17.97 -4.04
N ARG A 285 16.02 16.74 -4.56
CA ARG A 285 16.09 15.49 -3.81
C ARG A 285 17.10 14.52 -4.40
N ALA A 286 17.56 13.59 -3.58
CA ALA A 286 18.40 12.47 -3.96
C ALA A 286 17.88 11.18 -3.31
N LEU A 287 17.58 10.17 -4.12
CA LEU A 287 17.11 8.86 -3.70
C LEU A 287 18.25 7.86 -3.69
N TYR A 288 18.43 7.15 -2.59
CA TYR A 288 19.49 6.17 -2.39
C TYR A 288 18.94 4.80 -2.03
N VAL A 289 19.70 3.76 -2.40
CA VAL A 289 19.41 2.36 -2.07
C VAL A 289 20.70 1.66 -1.74
N ASN A 290 20.80 1.09 -0.54
CA ASN A 290 21.99 0.37 -0.08
C ASN A 290 23.29 1.18 -0.28
N GLY A 291 23.20 2.51 -0.14
CA GLY A 291 24.32 3.44 -0.28
C GLY A 291 24.58 3.93 -1.72
N ALA A 292 23.96 3.32 -2.72
CA ALA A 292 24.07 3.74 -4.11
C ALA A 292 23.02 4.82 -4.45
N LEU A 293 23.44 5.86 -5.16
CA LEU A 293 22.54 6.87 -5.71
C LEU A 293 21.70 6.27 -6.83
N VAL A 294 20.38 6.40 -6.73
CA VAL A 294 19.43 5.98 -7.77
C VAL A 294 19.06 7.14 -8.68
N HIS A 295 18.71 8.28 -8.09
CA HIS A 295 18.33 9.47 -8.85
C HIS A 295 18.53 10.73 -8.00
N GLU A 296 19.00 11.81 -8.62
CA GLU A 296 19.16 13.12 -8.00
C GLU A 296 18.65 14.21 -8.95
N GLY A 297 17.84 15.13 -8.43
CA GLY A 297 17.25 16.21 -9.22
C GLY A 297 16.06 16.86 -8.55
N GLU A 298 15.37 17.75 -9.27
CA GLU A 298 14.14 18.36 -8.78
C GLU A 298 12.96 17.44 -9.09
N PHE A 299 12.41 16.80 -8.04
CA PHE A 299 11.28 15.89 -8.19
C PHE A 299 10.43 15.79 -6.92
N HIS A 300 9.19 15.33 -7.11
CA HIS A 300 8.23 15.01 -6.04
C HIS A 300 7.97 13.51 -5.98
N MET A 301 7.85 12.97 -4.77
CA MET A 301 7.59 11.55 -4.51
C MET A 301 6.80 11.41 -3.20
N ASP A 302 5.76 10.57 -3.20
CA ASP A 302 5.04 10.16 -1.98
C ASP A 302 5.61 8.83 -1.44
N ASP A 303 5.36 8.51 -0.16
CA ASP A 303 5.80 7.23 0.45
C ASP A 303 5.32 5.98 -0.29
N LYS A 304 4.17 6.06 -0.96
CA LYS A 304 3.54 4.97 -1.72
C LYS A 304 4.13 4.79 -3.13
N ASP A 305 5.02 5.69 -3.56
CA ASP A 305 5.55 5.70 -4.92
C ASP A 305 6.78 4.79 -5.08
N LEU A 306 7.26 4.19 -3.99
CA LEU A 306 8.37 3.25 -3.96
C LEU A 306 7.85 1.81 -3.96
N VAL A 307 8.35 1.01 -4.89
CA VAL A 307 8.04 -0.42 -5.02
C VAL A 307 9.32 -1.23 -4.94
N TRP A 308 9.35 -2.19 -4.03
CA TRP A 308 10.45 -3.15 -3.93
C TRP A 308 10.25 -4.30 -4.92
N ALA A 309 11.35 -4.80 -5.46
CA ALA A 309 11.37 -6.10 -6.12
C ALA A 309 10.99 -7.20 -5.12
N GLN A 310 10.44 -8.31 -5.60
CA GLN A 310 10.02 -9.43 -4.77
C GLN A 310 11.15 -9.98 -3.87
N THR A 311 12.40 -9.93 -4.35
CA THR A 311 13.59 -10.35 -3.62
C THR A 311 13.99 -9.41 -2.48
N GLY A 312 13.44 -8.18 -2.48
CA GLY A 312 13.82 -7.10 -1.59
C GLY A 312 15.20 -6.50 -1.86
N SER A 313 15.85 -6.83 -3.00
CA SER A 313 17.21 -6.38 -3.32
C SER A 313 17.27 -5.14 -4.19
N MET A 314 16.23 -4.90 -5.00
CA MET A 314 16.10 -3.77 -5.91
C MET A 314 14.81 -3.02 -5.60
N LEU A 315 14.74 -1.77 -6.03
CA LEU A 315 13.51 -0.99 -6.02
C LEU A 315 13.33 -0.21 -7.31
N GLY A 316 12.10 0.24 -7.52
CA GLY A 316 11.81 1.38 -8.35
C GLY A 316 11.02 2.42 -7.58
N ALA A 317 11.13 3.66 -8.03
CA ALA A 317 10.38 4.79 -7.52
C ALA A 317 9.69 5.52 -8.68
N ARG A 318 8.41 5.84 -8.51
CA ARG A 318 7.70 6.77 -9.38
C ARG A 318 7.97 8.19 -8.90
N ILE A 319 8.68 8.96 -9.69
CA ILE A 319 8.92 10.39 -9.42
C ILE A 319 8.03 11.24 -10.33
N ARG A 320 7.66 12.42 -9.82
CA ARG A 320 6.89 13.44 -10.55
C ARG A 320 7.76 14.66 -10.76
N THR A 321 7.81 15.13 -12.00
CA THR A 321 8.48 16.36 -12.40
C THR A 321 7.52 17.23 -13.22
N GLU A 322 7.91 18.47 -13.48
CA GLU A 322 7.18 19.36 -14.40
C GLU A 322 7.95 19.50 -15.71
N ASP A 323 7.26 19.43 -16.83
CA ASP A 323 7.85 19.74 -18.13
C ASP A 323 8.00 21.26 -18.36
N ALA A 324 8.56 21.65 -19.50
CA ALA A 324 8.77 23.07 -19.84
C ALA A 324 7.48 23.90 -19.92
N ASN A 325 6.31 23.25 -20.01
CA ASN A 325 5.00 23.89 -20.03
C ASN A 325 4.30 23.83 -18.66
N GLY A 326 4.97 23.32 -17.62
CA GLY A 326 4.41 23.13 -16.29
C GLY A 326 3.44 21.95 -16.19
N GLN A 327 3.46 21.00 -17.14
CA GLN A 327 2.64 19.79 -17.04
C GLN A 327 3.34 18.71 -16.22
N GLU A 328 2.59 18.02 -15.38
CA GLU A 328 3.10 16.90 -14.59
C GLU A 328 3.54 15.75 -15.51
N LYS A 329 4.76 15.28 -15.29
CA LYS A 329 5.38 14.14 -15.97
C LYS A 329 5.73 13.07 -14.94
N HIS A 330 5.44 11.82 -15.26
CA HIS A 330 5.80 10.67 -14.44
C HIS A 330 7.03 10.00 -15.02
N THR A 331 7.96 9.62 -14.15
CA THR A 331 9.14 8.83 -14.50
C THR A 331 9.30 7.71 -13.48
N ILE A 332 9.60 6.49 -13.94
CA ILE A 332 10.00 5.40 -13.04
C ILE A 332 11.51 5.34 -13.04
N VAL A 333 12.12 5.50 -11.87
CA VAL A 333 13.57 5.40 -11.68
C VAL A 333 13.91 4.16 -10.86
N THR A 334 14.97 3.49 -11.27
CA THR A 334 15.59 2.32 -10.62
C THR A 334 17.11 2.51 -10.72
N PRO A 335 17.92 1.72 -10.02
CA PRO A 335 19.38 1.80 -10.18
C PRO A 335 19.87 1.60 -11.63
N GLU A 336 19.09 0.90 -12.46
CA GLU A 336 19.49 0.48 -13.81
C GLU A 336 18.74 1.19 -14.95
N VAL A 337 17.56 1.75 -14.66
CA VAL A 337 16.61 2.25 -15.65
C VAL A 337 15.96 3.54 -15.15
N GLU A 338 15.93 4.54 -16.04
CA GLU A 338 15.08 5.72 -15.94
C GLU A 338 14.09 5.68 -17.12
N GLN A 339 12.82 5.43 -16.82
CA GLN A 339 11.76 5.27 -17.82
C GLN A 339 10.79 6.45 -17.72
N ASP A 340 10.86 7.32 -18.72
CA ASP A 340 9.96 8.46 -18.88
C ASP A 340 8.61 8.08 -19.48
N PHE A 341 7.55 8.70 -18.97
CA PHE A 341 6.22 8.63 -19.56
C PHE A 341 5.84 9.98 -20.19
N PRO A 342 5.06 9.99 -21.30
CA PRO A 342 4.59 11.24 -21.91
C PRO A 342 3.71 12.06 -20.96
N SER A 343 3.74 13.39 -21.09
CA SER A 343 2.83 14.28 -20.37
C SER A 343 1.36 13.86 -20.58
N GLY A 344 0.57 13.84 -19.51
CA GLY A 344 -0.82 13.34 -19.52
C GLY A 344 -0.98 11.83 -19.38
N THR A 345 0.13 11.06 -19.30
CA THR A 345 0.10 9.64 -18.92
C THR A 345 0.53 9.49 -17.47
N PHE A 346 -0.40 9.06 -16.62
CA PHE A 346 -0.15 8.83 -15.20
C PHE A 346 0.20 7.35 -14.96
N VAL A 347 1.31 7.08 -14.30
CA VAL A 347 1.62 5.72 -13.83
C VAL A 347 0.79 5.49 -12.57
N ARG A 348 -0.21 4.59 -12.57
CA ARG A 348 -0.96 4.25 -11.35
C ARG A 348 -0.19 3.31 -10.45
N GLU A 349 0.28 2.22 -11.02
CA GLU A 349 0.98 1.13 -10.34
C GLU A 349 2.10 0.61 -11.24
N PHE A 350 3.16 0.09 -10.64
CA PHE A 350 4.24 -0.56 -11.36
C PHE A 350 4.89 -1.64 -10.49
N LEU A 351 5.61 -2.56 -11.13
CA LEU A 351 6.44 -3.56 -10.48
C LEU A 351 7.84 -3.50 -11.07
N VAL A 352 8.82 -3.80 -10.23
CA VAL A 352 10.20 -4.03 -10.65
C VAL A 352 10.60 -5.48 -10.39
N ASP A 353 11.46 -6.01 -11.23
CA ASP A 353 12.06 -7.33 -11.04
C ASP A 353 13.36 -7.27 -10.23
N SER A 354 13.95 -8.44 -9.99
CA SER A 354 15.20 -8.58 -9.23
C SER A 354 16.42 -7.97 -9.91
N GLU A 355 16.34 -7.68 -11.21
CA GLU A 355 17.39 -6.98 -11.96
C GLU A 355 17.21 -5.45 -11.90
N GLY A 356 16.14 -4.96 -11.28
CA GLY A 356 15.83 -3.54 -11.22
C GLY A 356 15.19 -3.02 -12.50
N LYS A 357 14.67 -3.89 -13.38
CA LYS A 357 13.90 -3.45 -14.56
C LYS A 357 12.44 -3.30 -14.20
N VAL A 358 11.74 -2.43 -14.94
CA VAL A 358 10.28 -2.30 -14.84
C VAL A 358 9.62 -3.53 -15.45
N ALA A 359 9.10 -4.40 -14.59
CA ALA A 359 8.51 -5.68 -14.96
C ALA A 359 7.06 -5.52 -15.41
N ALA A 360 6.32 -4.56 -14.85
CA ALA A 360 4.96 -4.27 -15.26
C ALA A 360 4.54 -2.86 -14.87
N THR A 361 3.56 -2.30 -15.58
CA THR A 361 2.94 -1.02 -15.29
C THR A 361 1.44 -1.08 -15.51
N VAL A 362 0.72 -0.21 -14.81
CA VAL A 362 -0.63 0.21 -15.16
C VAL A 362 -0.55 1.72 -15.34
N THR A 363 -0.69 2.20 -16.57
CA THR A 363 -0.79 3.63 -16.86
C THR A 363 -2.24 4.06 -17.06
N ASP A 364 -2.54 5.33 -16.90
CA ASP A 364 -3.87 5.93 -16.96
C ASP A 364 -3.80 7.27 -17.72
N ASP A 365 -4.74 7.49 -18.63
CA ASP A 365 -4.88 8.74 -19.39
C ASP A 365 -6.04 9.62 -18.89
N GLY A 366 -6.69 9.21 -17.81
CA GLY A 366 -7.89 9.84 -17.23
C GLY A 366 -9.21 9.23 -17.73
N GLU A 367 -9.18 8.42 -18.80
CA GLU A 367 -10.36 7.72 -19.32
C GLU A 367 -10.24 6.20 -19.19
N SER A 368 -9.04 5.65 -19.40
CA SER A 368 -8.76 4.21 -19.40
C SER A 368 -7.41 3.88 -18.79
N CYS A 369 -7.34 2.69 -18.21
CA CYS A 369 -6.10 2.08 -17.75
C CYS A 369 -5.50 1.18 -18.83
N TYR A 370 -4.17 1.20 -18.95
CA TYR A 370 -3.38 0.43 -19.91
C TYR A 370 -2.36 -0.42 -19.14
N PRO A 371 -2.71 -1.69 -18.83
CA PRO A 371 -1.77 -2.60 -18.21
C PRO A 371 -0.72 -3.09 -19.22
N LYS A 372 0.52 -3.19 -18.77
CA LYS A 372 1.63 -3.72 -19.53
C LYS A 372 2.48 -4.61 -18.63
N ILE A 373 2.91 -5.76 -19.13
CA ILE A 373 3.84 -6.65 -18.44
C ILE A 373 5.03 -6.89 -19.37
N TYR A 374 6.22 -6.45 -18.96
CA TYR A 374 7.42 -6.39 -19.78
C TYR A 374 7.12 -5.74 -21.14
N ASN A 375 7.35 -6.45 -22.24
CA ASN A 375 7.08 -5.97 -23.60
C ASN A 375 5.64 -6.25 -24.06
N ARG A 376 4.81 -6.87 -23.22
CA ARG A 376 3.46 -7.31 -23.56
C ARG A 376 2.43 -6.29 -23.14
N ASP A 377 1.82 -5.65 -24.12
CA ASP A 377 0.67 -4.76 -23.91
C ASP A 377 -0.62 -5.58 -23.74
N PHE A 378 -1.41 -5.18 -22.75
CA PHE A 378 -2.78 -5.67 -22.56
C PHE A 378 -3.78 -4.65 -23.11
N GLN A 379 -5.02 -5.11 -23.30
CA GLN A 379 -6.09 -4.24 -23.76
C GLN A 379 -6.38 -3.15 -22.73
N ALA A 380 -6.70 -1.95 -23.22
CA ALA A 380 -7.23 -0.87 -22.41
C ALA A 380 -8.51 -1.32 -21.68
N VAL A 381 -8.57 -1.04 -20.39
CA VAL A 381 -9.68 -1.38 -19.51
C VAL A 381 -10.11 -0.14 -18.74
N PRO A 382 -11.38 -0.02 -18.33
CA PRO A 382 -11.82 1.17 -17.59
C PRO A 382 -11.09 1.36 -16.26
N LEU A 383 -10.63 0.27 -15.65
CA LEU A 383 -9.82 0.31 -14.44
C LEU A 383 -8.97 -0.96 -14.30
N ALA A 384 -7.71 -0.80 -13.92
CA ALA A 384 -6.82 -1.86 -13.47
C ALA A 384 -6.06 -1.44 -12.20
N TRP A 385 -5.84 -2.39 -11.29
CA TRP A 385 -5.18 -2.16 -10.00
C TRP A 385 -4.69 -3.50 -9.40
N ASN A 386 -4.02 -3.41 -8.25
CA ASN A 386 -3.48 -4.55 -7.53
C ASN A 386 -2.49 -5.37 -8.37
N LEU A 387 -1.59 -4.67 -9.05
CA LEU A 387 -0.47 -5.23 -9.78
C LEU A 387 0.50 -5.86 -8.77
N THR A 388 0.69 -7.18 -8.86
CA THR A 388 1.40 -7.97 -7.84
C THR A 388 2.17 -9.14 -8.47
N TRP A 389 3.21 -9.60 -7.78
CA TRP A 389 3.89 -10.86 -8.10
C TRP A 389 3.08 -12.04 -7.57
N THR A 390 2.84 -13.06 -8.40
CA THR A 390 2.17 -14.28 -7.94
C THR A 390 3.16 -15.18 -7.19
N PRO A 391 2.68 -16.09 -6.32
CA PRO A 391 3.55 -17.05 -5.62
C PRO A 391 4.41 -17.91 -6.55
N GLU A 392 3.95 -18.14 -7.79
CA GLU A 392 4.66 -18.88 -8.84
C GLU A 392 5.65 -18.02 -9.63
N ASN A 393 5.96 -16.80 -9.17
CA ASN A 393 6.78 -15.80 -9.88
C ASN A 393 6.18 -15.37 -11.23
N GLY A 394 4.85 -15.41 -11.34
CA GLY A 394 4.11 -14.72 -12.39
C GLY A 394 3.80 -13.28 -12.00
N ILE A 395 3.12 -12.56 -12.88
CA ILE A 395 2.58 -11.22 -12.57
C ILE A 395 1.06 -11.25 -12.73
N GLY A 396 0.36 -10.73 -11.73
CA GLY A 396 -1.08 -10.61 -11.70
C GLY A 396 -1.55 -9.17 -11.55
N PHE A 397 -2.73 -8.88 -12.07
CA PHE A 397 -3.46 -7.64 -11.79
C PHE A 397 -4.96 -7.87 -11.84
N ASN A 398 -5.71 -7.05 -11.11
CA ASN A 398 -7.16 -7.01 -11.20
C ASN A 398 -7.60 -5.97 -12.23
N SER A 399 -8.70 -6.24 -12.92
CA SER A 399 -9.36 -5.22 -13.72
C SER A 399 -10.87 -5.33 -13.68
N VAL A 400 -11.52 -4.21 -13.96
CA VAL A 400 -12.96 -4.16 -14.23
C VAL A 400 -13.21 -4.52 -15.69
N LEU A 401 -14.18 -5.40 -15.89
CA LEU A 401 -14.93 -5.59 -17.14
C LEU A 401 -16.38 -5.13 -16.91
N PRO A 402 -17.16 -4.86 -17.97
CA PRO A 402 -18.51 -4.26 -17.85
C PRO A 402 -19.46 -4.92 -16.84
N GLU A 403 -19.29 -6.22 -16.55
CA GLU A 403 -20.15 -6.98 -15.63
C GLU A 403 -19.38 -7.78 -14.56
N SER A 404 -18.05 -7.63 -14.47
CA SER A 404 -17.26 -8.43 -13.53
C SER A 404 -15.93 -7.79 -13.14
N VAL A 405 -15.44 -8.19 -11.97
CA VAL A 405 -14.04 -8.04 -11.61
C VAL A 405 -13.32 -9.33 -11.97
N VAL A 406 -12.22 -9.20 -12.72
CA VAL A 406 -11.38 -10.32 -13.10
C VAL A 406 -9.97 -10.14 -12.54
N CYS A 407 -9.34 -11.25 -12.17
CA CYS A 407 -7.91 -11.32 -11.92
C CYS A 407 -7.26 -11.91 -13.17
N ARG A 408 -6.28 -11.20 -13.73
CA ARG A 408 -5.46 -11.71 -14.82
C ARG A 408 -4.10 -12.06 -14.27
N THR A 409 -3.63 -13.25 -14.61
CA THR A 409 -2.29 -13.72 -14.24
C THR A 409 -1.55 -14.15 -15.49
N THR A 410 -0.25 -13.85 -15.50
CA THR A 410 0.70 -14.35 -16.51
C THR A 410 1.74 -15.16 -15.76
N ASP A 411 1.87 -16.45 -16.09
CA ASP A 411 2.87 -17.31 -15.45
C ASP A 411 4.28 -17.09 -16.04
N THR A 412 5.30 -17.59 -15.35
CA THR A 412 6.70 -17.45 -15.76
C THR A 412 6.98 -18.04 -17.15
N THR A 413 6.22 -19.05 -17.58
CA THR A 413 6.41 -19.69 -18.90
C THR A 413 5.92 -18.78 -20.03
N GLU A 414 4.82 -18.05 -19.80
CA GLU A 414 4.35 -17.00 -20.69
C GLU A 414 5.25 -15.75 -20.65
N LEU A 415 5.80 -15.40 -19.48
CA LEU A 415 6.73 -14.27 -19.35
C LEU A 415 8.03 -14.51 -20.13
N LEU A 416 8.61 -15.71 -20.07
CA LEU A 416 9.86 -16.05 -20.77
C LEU A 416 9.74 -16.10 -22.30
N ARG A 417 8.53 -16.00 -22.86
CA ARG A 417 8.29 -16.00 -24.32
C ARG A 417 8.23 -14.59 -24.92
N HIS A 418 8.23 -13.54 -24.10
CA HIS A 418 8.02 -12.14 -24.47
C HIS A 418 9.02 -11.23 -23.74
#